data_AF-A0A4U7F653-F1
#
_entry.id   AF-A0A4U7F653-F1
#
_cell.length_a   1.000
_cell.length_b   1.000
_cell.length_c   1.000
_cell.angle_alpha   90.00
_cell.angle_beta   90.00
_cell.angle_gamma   90.00
#
_symmetry.space_group_name_H-M   'P 1'
#
loop_
_entity.id
_entity.type
_entity.pdbx_description
1 polymer ?
#
loop_
_entity_poly.entity_id
_entity_poly.type
_entity_poly.pdbx_seq_one_letter_code
_entity_poly.pdbx_strand_id
1 'polypeptide(L)'
;MDIPDALVERFSDEISEVSEDEFRDFSKERKFIKSLLETLDDIYIRQGNSRLWTKTKYYDRSPQVGYYCEDTDDVEKMEFADLLFIIHHLEDTQLEQTRVSISQSKYTGEDANGEFDPCWDIRLDQYHLLEELPWFTPTRPDLSKCYYLTPNNNSFTTYSFASDSWLPFFDSTDAMRQRMTYRGQCSGSEDYDRDDTKVSGFNSAMGFLRLLVRGRRGEPLADNPVAAKFFKHVFEESKSFGRSSSPNVISDGGEPEGEPVEPAEGGNGFGIIQITVSKGRQPDFEGEGPPVFFDFDEQ
;
A
#
# COMPACT_ATOMS: atom_id res chain seq x y z
N MET A 1 18.46 -9.50 -6.17
CA MET A 1 19.43 -9.26 -5.08
C MET A 1 19.10 -10.13 -3.87
N ASP A 2 20.07 -10.87 -3.33
CA ASP A 2 19.88 -11.63 -2.09
C ASP A 2 20.05 -10.73 -0.85
N ILE A 3 18.96 -10.54 -0.12
CA ILE A 3 18.92 -9.71 1.10
C ILE A 3 19.28 -10.56 2.33
N PRO A 4 20.26 -10.13 3.16
CA PRO A 4 20.65 -10.88 4.36
C PRO A 4 19.50 -11.05 5.35
N ASP A 5 19.35 -12.25 5.92
CA ASP A 5 18.30 -12.54 6.91
C ASP A 5 18.39 -11.64 8.14
N ALA A 6 19.61 -11.40 8.63
CA ALA A 6 19.84 -10.50 9.75
C ALA A 6 19.40 -9.05 9.50
N LEU A 7 19.39 -8.57 8.24
CA LEU A 7 18.85 -7.23 7.93
C LEU A 7 17.33 -7.23 8.08
N VAL A 8 16.67 -8.29 7.58
CA VAL A 8 15.21 -8.45 7.61
C VAL A 8 14.69 -8.69 9.02
N GLU A 9 15.44 -9.45 9.83
CA GLU A 9 15.16 -9.64 11.25
C GLU A 9 15.23 -8.32 12.01
N ARG A 10 16.33 -7.56 11.85
CA ARG A 10 16.44 -6.23 12.48
C ARG A 10 15.33 -5.28 12.05
N PHE A 11 14.91 -5.33 10.79
CA PHE A 11 13.74 -4.56 10.34
C PHE A 11 12.46 -4.94 11.07
N SER A 12 12.29 -6.21 11.36
CA SER A 12 11.16 -6.67 12.15
C SER A 12 11.25 -6.21 13.60
N ASP A 13 12.47 -6.11 14.15
CA ASP A 13 12.70 -5.68 15.53
C ASP A 13 12.48 -4.17 15.73
N GLU A 14 12.79 -3.34 14.71
CA GLU A 14 12.51 -1.90 14.74
C GLU A 14 11.01 -1.60 14.64
N ILE A 15 10.26 -2.44 13.91
CA ILE A 15 8.80 -2.37 13.88
C ILE A 15 8.29 -2.98 15.19
N SER A 16 8.11 -2.11 16.19
CA SER A 16 7.52 -2.52 17.46
C SER A 16 6.13 -3.11 17.22
N GLU A 17 5.80 -4.17 17.97
CA GLU A 17 4.41 -4.63 18.07
C GLU A 17 3.62 -3.47 18.67
N VAL A 18 2.84 -2.80 17.82
CA VAL A 18 1.90 -1.77 18.27
C VAL A 18 0.97 -2.46 19.26
N SER A 19 0.88 -1.90 20.46
CA SER A 19 0.22 -2.58 21.57
C SER A 19 -1.26 -2.80 21.26
N GLU A 20 -1.85 -3.91 21.70
CA GLU A 20 -3.29 -4.19 21.49
C GLU A 20 -4.19 -3.03 21.96
N ASP A 21 -3.76 -2.30 23.00
CA ASP A 21 -4.48 -1.15 23.55
C ASP A 21 -4.39 0.11 22.67
N GLU A 22 -3.34 0.27 21.86
CA GLU A 22 -3.25 1.34 20.85
C GLU A 22 -4.20 1.08 19.67
N PHE A 23 -4.60 -0.19 19.43
CA PHE A 23 -5.55 -0.54 18.38
C PHE A 23 -7.04 -0.37 18.73
N ARG A 24 -7.40 -0.41 20.01
CA ARG A 24 -8.81 -0.34 20.45
C ARG A 24 -9.48 1.03 20.30
N ASP A 25 -8.71 2.10 20.06
CA ASP A 25 -9.21 3.47 19.88
C ASP A 25 -9.37 3.88 18.40
N PHE A 26 -9.23 2.92 17.47
CA PHE A 26 -9.27 3.18 16.03
C PHE A 26 -10.68 3.27 15.46
N SER A 27 -11.47 4.27 15.87
CA SER A 27 -12.84 4.43 15.37
C SER A 27 -13.06 4.48 13.84
N LYS A 28 -12.01 4.53 12.99
CA LYS A 28 -12.04 4.60 11.51
C LYS A 28 -10.75 4.11 10.83
N GLU A 29 -10.88 3.54 9.63
CA GLU A 29 -9.82 3.15 8.67
C GLU A 29 -8.69 4.19 8.49
N ARG A 30 -9.04 5.48 8.42
CA ARG A 30 -8.07 6.59 8.29
C ARG A 30 -7.01 6.61 9.40
N LYS A 31 -7.38 6.26 10.64
CA LYS A 31 -6.43 6.24 11.75
C LYS A 31 -5.46 5.06 11.64
N PHE A 32 -5.96 3.90 11.22
CA PHE A 32 -5.11 2.73 10.93
C PHE A 32 -4.04 3.08 9.90
N ILE A 33 -4.43 3.70 8.77
CA ILE A 33 -3.49 4.13 7.72
C ILE A 33 -2.42 5.05 8.31
N LYS A 34 -2.81 6.08 9.08
CA LYS A 34 -1.84 7.01 9.68
C LYS A 34 -0.89 6.33 10.66
N SER A 35 -1.39 5.48 11.55
CA SER A 35 -0.57 4.75 12.53
C SER A 35 0.42 3.79 11.85
N LEU A 36 0.00 3.11 10.78
CA LEU A 36 0.88 2.27 9.98
C LEU A 36 2.01 3.09 9.33
N LEU A 37 1.69 4.26 8.77
CA LEU A 37 2.70 5.15 8.19
C LEU A 37 3.69 5.63 9.25
N GLU A 38 3.21 6.08 10.41
CA GLU A 38 4.06 6.52 11.52
C GLU A 38 5.00 5.41 12.02
N THR A 39 4.50 4.18 12.09
CA THR A 39 5.29 3.01 12.51
C THR A 39 6.38 2.65 11.51
N LEU A 40 6.15 2.92 10.22
CA LEU A 40 7.07 2.61 9.14
C LEU A 40 7.90 3.82 8.71
N ASP A 41 7.75 4.98 9.33
CA ASP A 41 8.48 6.18 8.92
C ASP A 41 9.89 6.22 9.50
N ASP A 42 10.85 6.63 8.69
CA ASP A 42 12.22 6.92 9.11
C ASP A 42 13.00 5.77 9.79
N ILE A 43 12.63 4.51 9.52
CA ILE A 43 13.41 3.35 9.99
C ILE A 43 14.70 3.29 9.19
N TYR A 44 15.86 3.33 9.87
CA TYR A 44 17.18 3.18 9.24
C TYR A 44 17.99 2.06 9.90
N ILE A 45 18.35 1.06 9.10
CA ILE A 45 19.03 -0.15 9.58
C ILE A 45 20.25 -0.42 8.72
N ARG A 46 21.35 -0.75 9.38
CA ARG A 46 22.60 -1.17 8.72
C ARG A 46 23.04 -2.53 9.24
N GLN A 47 23.20 -3.49 8.33
CA GLN A 47 23.72 -4.83 8.62
C GLN A 47 24.84 -5.19 7.65
N GLY A 48 26.09 -5.16 8.13
CA GLY A 48 27.27 -5.34 7.27
C GLY A 48 27.32 -4.28 6.17
N ASN A 49 27.38 -4.73 4.91
CA ASN A 49 27.35 -3.88 3.72
C ASN A 49 25.93 -3.71 3.15
N SER A 50 24.89 -4.10 3.89
CA SER A 50 23.51 -3.89 3.49
C SER A 50 22.86 -2.84 4.38
N ARG A 51 21.96 -2.05 3.79
CA ARG A 51 21.19 -1.02 4.49
C ARG A 51 19.73 -1.12 4.08
N LEU A 52 18.84 -0.77 4.99
CA LEU A 52 17.43 -0.61 4.73
C LEU A 52 17.01 0.75 5.28
N TRP A 53 16.22 1.48 4.51
CA TRP A 53 15.62 2.73 4.93
C TRP A 53 14.16 2.79 4.50
N THR A 54 13.30 3.39 5.32
CA THR A 54 11.90 3.61 5.00
C THR A 54 11.53 5.08 5.08
N LYS A 55 10.59 5.49 4.22
CA LYS A 55 9.98 6.81 4.22
C LYS A 55 8.51 6.68 3.88
N THR A 56 7.67 7.49 4.51
CA THR A 56 6.23 7.44 4.29
C THR A 56 5.65 8.80 3.95
N LYS A 57 4.47 8.78 3.31
CA LYS A 57 3.74 10.00 2.98
C LYS A 57 2.25 9.76 2.99
N TYR A 58 1.54 10.60 3.72
CA TYR A 58 0.08 10.60 3.76
C TYR A 58 -0.54 11.67 2.83
N TYR A 59 -1.62 11.30 2.18
CA TYR A 59 -2.47 12.14 1.36
C TYR A 59 -3.90 12.08 1.88
N ASP A 60 -4.58 13.22 1.93
CA ASP A 60 -5.96 13.30 2.46
C ASP A 60 -7.02 12.75 1.48
N ARG A 61 -6.61 12.36 0.26
CA ARG A 61 -7.48 11.82 -0.78
C ARG A 61 -6.88 10.58 -1.42
N SER A 62 -7.71 9.56 -1.58
CA SER A 62 -7.35 8.32 -2.26
C SER A 62 -7.57 8.41 -3.78
N PRO A 63 -6.75 7.71 -4.59
CA PRO A 63 -6.97 7.62 -6.02
C PRO A 63 -8.32 6.95 -6.30
N GLN A 64 -9.11 7.51 -7.22
CA GLN A 64 -10.35 6.90 -7.69
C GLN A 64 -10.26 6.55 -9.17
N VAL A 65 -10.84 5.42 -9.53
CA VAL A 65 -10.93 4.95 -10.91
C VAL A 65 -12.38 4.64 -11.26
N GLY A 66 -12.73 4.88 -12.52
CA GLY A 66 -13.95 4.38 -13.13
C GLY A 66 -13.61 3.12 -13.91
N TYR A 67 -14.36 2.05 -13.71
CA TYR A 67 -14.27 0.83 -14.53
C TYR A 67 -15.67 0.28 -14.81
N TYR A 68 -15.82 -0.48 -15.88
CA TYR A 68 -17.10 -1.08 -16.26
C TYR A 68 -17.31 -2.39 -15.49
N CYS A 69 -18.43 -2.51 -14.76
CA CYS A 69 -18.84 -3.75 -14.09
C CYS A 69 -19.90 -4.44 -14.94
N GLU A 70 -19.62 -5.67 -15.37
CA GLU A 70 -20.50 -6.42 -16.28
C GLU A 70 -21.86 -6.73 -15.65
N ASP A 71 -21.94 -6.89 -14.33
CA ASP A 71 -23.18 -7.21 -13.62
C ASP A 71 -24.15 -6.03 -13.52
N THR A 72 -23.64 -4.79 -13.43
CA THR A 72 -24.46 -3.58 -13.30
C THR A 72 -24.72 -2.88 -14.63
N ASP A 73 -24.00 -3.26 -15.70
CA ASP A 73 -24.04 -2.61 -17.02
C ASP A 73 -23.76 -1.09 -16.93
N ASP A 74 -22.94 -0.68 -15.95
CA ASP A 74 -22.58 0.72 -15.69
C ASP A 74 -21.09 0.88 -15.34
N VAL A 75 -20.60 2.12 -15.42
CA VAL A 75 -19.27 2.52 -14.98
C VAL A 75 -19.30 2.84 -13.50
N GLU A 76 -18.74 1.94 -12.71
CA GLU A 76 -18.59 2.09 -11.27
C GLU A 76 -17.37 2.95 -10.94
N LYS A 77 -17.55 3.92 -10.04
CA LYS A 77 -16.46 4.78 -9.53
C LYS A 77 -16.00 4.32 -8.18
N MET A 78 -14.81 3.73 -8.12
CA MET A 78 -14.27 3.12 -6.92
C MET A 78 -12.93 3.74 -6.53
N GLU A 79 -12.66 3.70 -5.23
CA GLU A 79 -11.32 3.92 -4.72
C GLU A 79 -10.42 2.78 -5.20
N PHE A 80 -9.20 3.14 -5.62
CA PHE A 80 -8.26 2.18 -6.22
C PHE A 80 -7.29 1.60 -5.20
N ALA A 81 -6.90 2.38 -4.20
CA ALA A 81 -5.98 1.94 -3.15
C ALA A 81 -6.00 2.90 -1.97
N ASP A 82 -5.70 2.36 -0.79
CA ASP A 82 -5.41 3.12 0.43
C ASP A 82 -3.92 3.18 0.74
N LEU A 83 -3.14 2.19 0.31
CA LEU A 83 -1.69 2.15 0.48
C LEU A 83 -0.99 1.81 -0.84
N LEU A 84 0.18 2.40 -1.05
CA LEU A 84 1.12 2.04 -2.09
C LEU A 84 2.49 1.76 -1.48
N PHE A 85 2.97 0.53 -1.65
CA PHE A 85 4.32 0.12 -1.33
C PHE A 85 5.21 0.27 -2.56
N ILE A 86 6.32 0.99 -2.41
CA ILE A 86 7.37 1.14 -3.43
C ILE A 86 8.66 0.61 -2.83
N ILE A 87 9.26 -0.40 -3.45
CA ILE A 87 10.46 -1.05 -2.94
C ILE A 87 11.57 -0.88 -3.96
N HIS A 88 12.62 -0.17 -3.59
CA HIS A 88 13.82 0.00 -4.40
C HIS A 88 14.92 -0.93 -3.90
N HIS A 89 15.49 -1.72 -4.81
CA HIS A 89 16.66 -2.55 -4.55
C HIS A 89 17.86 -1.94 -5.26
N LEU A 90 18.91 -1.60 -4.50
CA LEU A 90 20.13 -1.00 -5.03
C LEU A 90 21.37 -1.87 -4.78
N GLU A 91 22.24 -1.98 -5.78
CA GLU A 91 23.56 -2.61 -5.66
C GLU A 91 24.65 -1.59 -6.02
N ASP A 92 25.61 -1.38 -5.12
CA ASP A 92 26.74 -0.45 -5.31
C ASP A 92 26.33 0.96 -5.81
N THR A 93 25.15 1.46 -5.40
CA THR A 93 24.48 2.72 -5.78
C THR A 93 23.64 2.70 -7.06
N GLN A 94 23.65 1.62 -7.82
CA GLN A 94 22.79 1.46 -9.00
C GLN A 94 21.44 0.89 -8.60
N LEU A 95 20.36 1.40 -9.20
CA LEU A 95 19.02 0.86 -9.04
C LEU A 95 18.91 -0.44 -9.84
N GLU A 96 18.82 -1.57 -9.14
CA GLU A 96 18.68 -2.90 -9.75
C GLU A 96 17.22 -3.22 -10.09
N GLN A 97 16.30 -2.87 -9.18
CA GLN A 97 14.89 -3.17 -9.34
C GLN A 97 14.03 -2.21 -8.54
N THR A 98 12.88 -1.84 -9.10
CA THR A 98 11.77 -1.25 -8.36
C THR A 98 10.60 -2.23 -8.38
N ARG A 99 10.00 -2.50 -7.22
CA ARG A 99 8.77 -3.29 -7.09
C ARG A 99 7.66 -2.46 -6.47
N VAL A 100 6.43 -2.74 -6.84
CA VAL A 100 5.25 -1.99 -6.39
C VAL A 100 4.14 -2.92 -5.94
N SER A 101 3.41 -2.52 -4.90
CA SER A 101 2.18 -3.21 -4.47
C SER A 101 1.17 -2.20 -3.95
N ILE A 102 -0.08 -2.33 -4.34
CA ILE A 102 -1.18 -1.52 -3.82
C ILE A 102 -2.00 -2.34 -2.82
N SER A 103 -2.44 -1.69 -1.75
CA SER A 103 -3.33 -2.29 -0.75
C SER A 103 -4.62 -1.51 -0.64
N GLN A 104 -5.75 -2.22 -0.59
CA GLN A 104 -7.00 -1.68 -0.10
C GLN A 104 -7.19 -2.09 1.36
N SER A 105 -7.46 -1.10 2.21
CA SER A 105 -7.72 -1.30 3.62
C SER A 105 -9.20 -1.64 3.86
N LYS A 106 -9.42 -2.51 4.84
CA LYS A 106 -10.73 -2.87 5.36
C LYS A 106 -10.68 -2.81 6.87
N TYR A 107 -11.74 -2.24 7.44
CA TYR A 107 -11.85 -2.03 8.86
C TYR A 107 -13.21 -2.51 9.36
N THR A 108 -13.21 -3.19 10.51
CA THR A 108 -14.42 -3.56 11.25
C THR A 108 -14.23 -3.14 12.71
N GLY A 109 -15.30 -2.70 13.36
CA GLY A 109 -15.27 -2.16 14.73
C GLY A 109 -16.21 -2.93 15.66
N GLU A 110 -16.44 -2.40 16.86
CA GLU A 110 -17.48 -2.92 17.76
C GLU A 110 -18.88 -2.79 17.15
N ASP A 111 -19.69 -3.83 17.30
CA ASP A 111 -21.11 -3.82 16.95
C ASP A 111 -21.93 -2.97 17.95
N ALA A 112 -23.25 -2.88 17.72
CA ALA A 112 -24.14 -2.10 18.58
C ALA A 112 -24.23 -2.61 20.04
N ASN A 113 -23.74 -3.82 20.33
CA ASN A 113 -23.71 -4.44 21.63
C ASN A 113 -22.33 -4.38 22.31
N GLY A 114 -21.33 -3.78 21.65
CA GLY A 114 -19.95 -3.76 22.12
C GLY A 114 -19.22 -5.08 21.91
N GLU A 115 -19.73 -5.96 21.04
CA GLU A 115 -19.07 -7.19 20.62
C GLU A 115 -18.28 -6.95 19.33
N PHE A 116 -17.09 -7.50 19.24
CA PHE A 116 -16.25 -7.35 18.06
C PHE A 116 -16.57 -8.43 17.03
N ASP A 117 -16.83 -8.01 15.79
CA ASP A 117 -17.06 -8.92 14.68
C ASP A 117 -15.71 -9.27 14.00
N PRO A 118 -15.29 -10.55 13.94
CA PRO A 118 -14.14 -10.99 13.15
C PRO A 118 -14.44 -11.04 11.64
N CYS A 119 -15.58 -10.52 11.18
CA CYS A 119 -15.95 -10.44 9.78
C CYS A 119 -15.73 -9.01 9.23
N TRP A 120 -15.19 -8.93 8.02
CA TRP A 120 -15.08 -7.67 7.27
C TRP A 120 -16.03 -7.68 6.07
N ASP A 121 -16.83 -6.63 5.92
CA ASP A 121 -17.65 -6.42 4.73
C ASP A 121 -16.78 -6.07 3.53
N ILE A 122 -16.74 -6.96 2.55
CA ILE A 122 -16.02 -6.75 1.29
C ILE A 122 -16.99 -6.34 0.21
N ARG A 123 -16.80 -5.13 -0.32
CA ARG A 123 -17.51 -4.72 -1.53
C ARG A 123 -16.98 -5.47 -2.74
N LEU A 124 -17.89 -6.15 -3.45
CA LEU A 124 -17.53 -7.03 -4.56
C LEU A 124 -17.06 -6.29 -5.82
N ASP A 125 -17.51 -5.06 -6.02
CA ASP A 125 -17.05 -4.19 -7.10
C ASP A 125 -15.55 -3.87 -6.95
N GLN A 126 -15.15 -3.41 -5.78
CA GLN A 126 -13.75 -3.09 -5.47
C GLN A 126 -12.87 -4.34 -5.47
N TYR A 127 -13.41 -5.48 -5.02
CA TYR A 127 -12.72 -6.77 -5.12
C TYR A 127 -12.47 -7.18 -6.57
N HIS A 128 -13.51 -7.19 -7.40
CA HIS A 128 -13.39 -7.51 -8.82
C HIS A 128 -12.39 -6.56 -9.53
N LEU A 129 -12.43 -5.25 -9.24
CA LEU A 129 -11.47 -4.29 -9.75
C LEU A 129 -10.02 -4.67 -9.44
N LEU A 130 -9.72 -5.05 -8.18
CA LEU A 130 -8.36 -5.36 -7.74
C LEU A 130 -7.90 -6.77 -8.11
N GLU A 131 -8.85 -7.69 -8.33
CA GLU A 131 -8.60 -9.04 -8.79
C GLU A 131 -8.30 -9.08 -10.29
N GLU A 132 -9.19 -8.50 -11.09
CA GLU A 132 -9.14 -8.62 -12.55
C GLU A 132 -8.35 -7.49 -13.21
N LEU A 133 -8.16 -6.35 -12.51
CA LEU A 133 -7.56 -5.12 -13.03
C LEU A 133 -8.01 -4.79 -14.48
N PRO A 134 -9.34 -4.73 -14.72
CA PRO A 134 -9.87 -4.49 -16.04
C PRO A 134 -9.47 -3.11 -16.57
N TRP A 135 -9.87 -2.77 -17.79
CA TRP A 135 -9.69 -1.41 -18.29
C TRP A 135 -10.33 -0.40 -17.33
N PHE A 136 -9.53 0.52 -16.79
CA PHE A 136 -9.98 1.53 -15.85
C PHE A 136 -9.47 2.91 -16.22
N THR A 137 -10.19 3.95 -15.80
CA THR A 137 -9.83 5.35 -16.03
C THR A 137 -9.73 6.07 -14.69
N PRO A 138 -8.59 6.69 -14.34
CA PRO A 138 -8.47 7.51 -13.15
C PRO A 138 -9.43 8.69 -13.25
N THR A 139 -10.34 8.76 -12.30
CA THR A 139 -11.36 9.81 -12.20
C THR A 139 -10.99 10.85 -11.15
N ARG A 140 -10.13 10.49 -10.19
CA ARG A 140 -9.51 11.44 -9.25
C ARG A 140 -8.05 11.02 -9.01
N PRO A 141 -7.06 11.76 -9.55
CA PRO A 141 -7.17 12.82 -10.55
C PRO A 141 -7.89 12.30 -11.80
N ASP A 142 -8.66 13.18 -12.44
CA ASP A 142 -9.13 12.90 -13.80
C ASP A 142 -7.93 13.04 -14.73
N LEU A 143 -7.42 11.91 -15.21
CA LEU A 143 -6.31 11.86 -16.15
C LEU A 143 -6.79 11.74 -17.60
N SER A 144 -8.09 11.53 -17.82
CA SER A 144 -8.70 11.28 -19.14
C SER A 144 -7.96 10.22 -19.99
N LYS A 145 -7.25 9.31 -19.30
CA LYS A 145 -6.44 8.23 -19.88
C LYS A 145 -6.94 6.91 -19.32
N CYS A 146 -7.10 5.91 -20.19
CA CYS A 146 -7.48 4.57 -19.78
C CYS A 146 -6.22 3.70 -19.63
N TYR A 147 -6.20 2.85 -18.62
CA TYR A 147 -5.11 1.93 -18.32
C TYR A 147 -5.65 0.51 -18.28
N TYR A 148 -4.80 -0.42 -18.65
CA TYR A 148 -5.04 -1.85 -18.52
C TYR A 148 -3.79 -2.46 -17.93
N LEU A 149 -3.92 -2.98 -16.70
CA LEU A 149 -2.83 -3.66 -16.03
C LEU A 149 -3.06 -5.16 -16.20
N THR A 150 -2.08 -5.86 -16.75
CA THR A 150 -2.13 -7.32 -16.82
C THR A 150 -1.36 -7.85 -15.61
N PRO A 151 -2.02 -8.34 -14.55
CA PRO A 151 -1.28 -8.91 -13.43
C PRO A 151 -0.60 -10.19 -13.92
N ASN A 152 0.72 -10.17 -14.11
CA ASN A 152 1.47 -11.39 -14.40
C ASN A 152 1.73 -12.21 -13.11
N ASN A 153 1.42 -11.64 -11.95
CA ASN A 153 1.45 -12.33 -10.66
C ASN A 153 0.46 -11.71 -9.66
N ASN A 154 0.05 -12.50 -8.68
CA ASN A 154 -0.94 -12.14 -7.65
C ASN A 154 -0.32 -11.28 -6.53
N SER A 155 0.69 -10.48 -6.88
CA SER A 155 1.54 -9.74 -5.93
C SER A 155 1.43 -8.23 -6.07
N PHE A 156 0.76 -7.74 -7.12
CA PHE A 156 0.49 -6.31 -7.31
C PHE A 156 -0.59 -5.81 -6.34
N THR A 157 -1.75 -6.47 -6.29
CA THR A 157 -2.86 -6.09 -5.40
C THR A 157 -2.87 -6.92 -4.13
N THR A 158 -3.19 -6.27 -3.02
CA THR A 158 -3.32 -6.89 -1.70
C THR A 158 -4.41 -6.18 -0.92
N TYR A 159 -4.81 -6.77 0.20
CA TYR A 159 -5.69 -6.14 1.17
C TYR A 159 -5.00 -6.04 2.52
N SER A 160 -5.25 -4.94 3.21
CA SER A 160 -4.89 -4.71 4.60
C SER A 160 -6.15 -4.76 5.44
N PHE A 161 -6.12 -5.50 6.53
CA PHE A 161 -7.24 -5.65 7.44
C PHE A 161 -6.84 -5.14 8.80
N ALA A 162 -7.71 -4.34 9.39
CA ALA A 162 -7.59 -3.86 10.76
C ALA A 162 -8.93 -4.01 11.46
N SER A 163 -8.90 -4.21 12.77
CA SER A 163 -10.10 -4.09 13.62
C SER A 163 -9.70 -3.67 15.01
N ASP A 164 -10.69 -3.31 15.83
CA ASP A 164 -10.46 -3.01 17.24
C ASP A 164 -10.11 -4.26 18.07
N SER A 165 -10.29 -5.47 17.50
CA SER A 165 -10.05 -6.76 18.18
C SER A 165 -8.86 -7.57 17.67
N TRP A 166 -8.35 -7.23 16.49
CA TRP A 166 -7.27 -7.99 15.85
C TRP A 166 -6.16 -7.07 15.41
N LEU A 167 -4.91 -7.47 15.71
CA LEU A 167 -3.73 -6.83 15.15
C LEU A 167 -3.82 -6.82 13.61
N PRO A 168 -3.42 -5.73 12.94
CA PRO A 168 -3.54 -5.64 11.50
C PRO A 168 -2.78 -6.72 10.77
N PHE A 169 -3.27 -7.08 9.58
CA PHE A 169 -2.66 -8.09 8.72
C PHE A 169 -2.88 -7.79 7.25
N PHE A 170 -2.19 -8.54 6.40
CA PHE A 170 -2.31 -8.43 4.95
C PHE A 170 -2.63 -9.80 4.35
N ASP A 171 -3.52 -9.83 3.37
CA ASP A 171 -3.78 -11.01 2.54
C ASP A 171 -3.75 -10.59 1.06
N SER A 172 -3.30 -11.49 0.17
CA SER A 172 -3.38 -11.23 -1.27
C SER A 172 -4.82 -11.30 -1.74
N THR A 173 -5.14 -10.59 -2.83
CA THR A 173 -6.45 -10.64 -3.47
C THR A 173 -6.89 -12.07 -3.81
N ASP A 174 -5.95 -12.89 -4.28
CA ASP A 174 -6.16 -14.34 -4.49
C ASP A 174 -6.46 -15.14 -3.23
N ALA A 175 -5.79 -14.83 -2.12
CA ALA A 175 -6.02 -15.53 -0.86
C ALA A 175 -7.42 -15.22 -0.33
N MET A 176 -7.94 -14.02 -0.60
CA MET A 176 -9.31 -13.66 -0.26
C MET A 176 -10.34 -14.48 -1.01
N ARG A 177 -10.10 -14.85 -2.28
CA ARG A 177 -11.00 -15.73 -3.05
C ARG A 177 -11.31 -17.03 -2.32
N GLN A 178 -10.37 -17.52 -1.50
CA GLN A 178 -10.54 -18.78 -0.75
C GLN A 178 -11.37 -18.62 0.52
N ARG A 179 -11.56 -17.38 0.99
CA ARG A 179 -12.27 -17.04 2.25
C ARG A 179 -13.60 -16.34 2.01
N MET A 180 -13.87 -15.88 0.80
CA MET A 180 -15.13 -15.27 0.39
C MET A 180 -15.91 -16.21 -0.54
N THR A 181 -17.24 -16.13 -0.54
CA THR A 181 -18.08 -16.85 -1.51
C THR A 181 -18.15 -16.08 -2.83
N TYR A 182 -17.00 -15.86 -3.47
CA TYR A 182 -16.94 -15.15 -4.74
C TYR A 182 -17.36 -16.06 -5.90
N ARG A 183 -18.40 -15.67 -6.65
CA ARG A 183 -18.92 -16.40 -7.82
C ARG A 183 -18.69 -15.68 -9.15
N GLY A 184 -17.72 -14.78 -9.22
CA GLY A 184 -17.49 -13.93 -10.40
C GLY A 184 -18.37 -12.69 -10.45
N GLN A 185 -19.09 -12.38 -9.37
CA GLN A 185 -20.04 -11.26 -9.32
C GLN A 185 -19.32 -9.97 -8.88
N CYS A 186 -19.50 -8.86 -9.61
CA CYS A 186 -18.95 -7.54 -9.28
C CYS A 186 -19.93 -6.63 -8.53
N SER A 187 -21.11 -7.12 -8.14
CA SER A 187 -22.10 -6.35 -7.37
C SER A 187 -22.45 -7.00 -6.03
N GLY A 188 -22.68 -6.18 -5.00
CA GLY A 188 -23.03 -6.63 -3.65
C GLY A 188 -21.87 -6.55 -2.64
N SER A 189 -22.06 -7.23 -1.52
CA SER A 189 -21.07 -7.37 -0.44
C SER A 189 -20.99 -8.83 0.00
N GLU A 190 -19.79 -9.27 0.37
CA GLU A 190 -19.53 -10.59 0.93
C GLU A 190 -18.71 -10.46 2.21
N ASP A 191 -18.99 -11.34 3.15
CA ASP A 191 -18.24 -11.40 4.41
C ASP A 191 -16.88 -12.03 4.17
N TYR A 192 -15.86 -11.41 4.73
CA TYR A 192 -14.54 -12.00 4.87
C TYR A 192 -14.33 -12.47 6.29
N ASP A 193 -14.42 -13.79 6.49
CA ASP A 193 -14.13 -14.45 7.76
C ASP A 193 -12.69 -14.99 7.74
N ARG A 194 -11.87 -14.51 8.68
CA ARG A 194 -10.54 -15.05 8.90
C ARG A 194 -10.62 -16.14 9.98
N ASP A 195 -10.74 -17.39 9.53
CA ASP A 195 -10.68 -18.59 10.38
C ASP A 195 -9.56 -18.47 11.45
N ASP A 196 -9.97 -18.50 12.73
CA ASP A 196 -9.22 -18.15 13.95
C ASP A 196 -7.91 -18.94 14.17
N THR A 197 -7.58 -19.89 13.29
CA THR A 197 -6.75 -21.03 13.68
C THR A 197 -5.26 -20.96 13.36
N LYS A 198 -4.67 -19.96 12.67
CA LYS A 198 -3.31 -20.19 12.12
C LYS A 198 -2.18 -19.15 12.23
N VAL A 199 -2.38 -17.84 12.38
CA VAL A 199 -1.24 -16.90 12.55
C VAL A 199 -1.72 -15.61 13.24
N SER A 200 -0.98 -15.08 14.23
CA SER A 200 -1.30 -13.75 14.79
C SER A 200 -1.29 -12.69 13.68
N GLY A 201 -2.17 -11.68 13.77
CA GLY A 201 -2.26 -10.60 12.78
C GLY A 201 -0.92 -9.94 12.50
N PHE A 202 -0.20 -9.58 13.58
CA PHE A 202 1.15 -9.03 13.50
C PHE A 202 2.16 -9.93 12.78
N ASN A 203 2.19 -11.24 13.07
CA ASN A 203 3.09 -12.15 12.37
C ASN A 203 2.77 -12.27 10.87
N SER A 204 1.49 -12.17 10.50
CA SER A 204 1.06 -12.10 9.10
C SER A 204 1.54 -10.81 8.43
N ALA A 205 1.32 -9.66 9.07
CA ALA A 205 1.80 -8.37 8.59
C ALA A 205 3.31 -8.34 8.43
N MET A 206 4.04 -8.82 9.43
CA MET A 206 5.49 -8.89 9.38
C MET A 206 5.95 -9.85 8.28
N GLY A 207 5.28 -10.99 8.10
CA GLY A 207 5.53 -11.91 6.99
C GLY A 207 5.40 -11.22 5.63
N PHE A 208 4.34 -10.43 5.43
CA PHE A 208 4.14 -9.63 4.23
C PHE A 208 5.28 -8.61 4.00
N LEU A 209 5.59 -7.80 5.00
CA LEU A 209 6.64 -6.77 4.91
C LEU A 209 8.02 -7.39 4.64
N ARG A 210 8.35 -8.51 5.29
CA ARG A 210 9.59 -9.28 5.04
C ARG A 210 9.67 -9.76 3.59
N LEU A 211 8.57 -10.20 3.00
CA LEU A 211 8.53 -10.62 1.59
C LEU A 211 8.71 -9.44 0.64
N LEU A 212 8.14 -8.27 0.94
CA LEU A 212 8.39 -7.04 0.17
C LEU A 212 9.87 -6.63 0.22
N VAL A 213 10.47 -6.54 1.41
CA VAL A 213 11.89 -6.20 1.60
C VAL A 213 12.80 -7.13 0.80
N ARG A 214 12.48 -8.43 0.79
CA ARG A 214 13.24 -9.45 0.05
C ARG A 214 13.02 -9.44 -1.46
N GLY A 215 12.13 -8.59 -1.98
CA GLY A 215 11.74 -8.59 -3.39
C GLY A 215 11.02 -9.87 -3.83
N ARG A 216 10.41 -10.59 -2.89
CA ARG A 216 9.62 -11.81 -3.15
C ARG A 216 8.12 -11.52 -3.31
N ARG A 217 7.69 -10.29 -3.04
CA ARG A 217 6.33 -9.77 -3.24
C ARG A 217 6.39 -8.37 -3.86
N GLY A 218 5.27 -7.89 -4.40
CA GLY A 218 5.20 -6.70 -5.23
C GLY A 218 5.58 -7.00 -6.67
N GLU A 219 4.97 -6.31 -7.62
CA GLU A 219 5.22 -6.46 -9.05
C GLU A 219 6.48 -5.70 -9.45
N PRO A 220 7.45 -6.31 -10.19
CA PRO A 220 8.56 -5.57 -10.77
C PRO A 220 8.04 -4.53 -11.76
N LEU A 221 8.44 -3.28 -11.59
CA LEU A 221 7.93 -2.21 -12.41
C LEU A 221 8.41 -2.29 -13.87
N ALA A 222 9.63 -2.82 -14.07
CA ALA A 222 10.17 -3.10 -15.41
C ALA A 222 9.30 -4.09 -16.21
N ASP A 223 8.60 -4.99 -15.51
CA ASP A 223 7.69 -5.97 -16.12
C ASP A 223 6.28 -5.38 -16.35
N ASN A 224 6.00 -4.20 -15.78
CA ASN A 224 4.71 -3.52 -15.86
C ASN A 224 4.86 -2.02 -16.19
N PRO A 225 5.22 -1.69 -17.45
CA PRO A 225 5.41 -0.31 -17.88
C PRO A 225 4.12 0.53 -17.82
N VAL A 226 2.95 -0.12 -17.82
CA VAL A 226 1.66 0.57 -17.67
C VAL A 226 1.45 1.02 -16.23
N ALA A 227 1.81 0.21 -15.23
CA ALA A 227 1.81 0.62 -13.82
C ALA A 227 2.80 1.77 -13.58
N ALA A 228 4.00 1.71 -14.18
CA ALA A 228 4.98 2.79 -14.12
C ALA A 228 4.38 4.11 -14.62
N LYS A 229 3.76 4.04 -15.80
CA LYS A 229 3.10 5.18 -16.44
C LYS A 229 1.91 5.71 -15.63
N PHE A 230 1.12 4.81 -15.04
CA PHE A 230 0.02 5.17 -14.15
C PHE A 230 0.54 5.94 -12.94
N PHE A 231 1.52 5.41 -12.21
CA PHE A 231 2.08 6.08 -11.04
C PHE A 231 2.76 7.40 -11.39
N LYS A 232 3.50 7.47 -12.50
CA LYS A 232 4.05 8.73 -13.02
C LYS A 232 2.95 9.77 -13.26
N HIS A 233 1.91 9.41 -14.00
CA HIS A 233 0.82 10.35 -14.29
C HIS A 233 0.03 10.77 -13.04
N VAL A 234 -0.14 9.86 -12.08
CA VAL A 234 -0.87 10.09 -10.83
C VAL A 234 -0.07 10.98 -9.87
N PHE A 235 1.22 10.71 -9.68
CA PHE A 235 2.02 11.35 -8.63
C PHE A 235 2.92 12.49 -9.10
N GLU A 236 3.39 12.48 -10.35
CA GLU A 236 4.26 13.54 -10.88
C GLU A 236 3.48 14.52 -11.77
N GLU A 237 2.59 14.03 -12.62
CA GLU A 237 1.88 14.89 -13.58
C GLU A 237 0.59 15.50 -13.01
N SER A 238 0.05 14.96 -11.91
CA SER A 238 -1.20 15.43 -11.33
C SER A 238 -0.96 16.37 -10.14
N LYS A 239 -1.46 17.61 -10.26
CA LYS A 239 -1.50 18.61 -9.17
C LYS A 239 -2.61 18.34 -8.14
N SER A 240 -3.31 17.21 -8.26
CA SER A 240 -4.70 17.07 -7.81
C SER A 240 -4.87 16.35 -6.47
N PHE A 241 -3.80 15.77 -5.93
CA PHE A 241 -3.91 14.92 -4.75
C PHE A 241 -4.00 15.67 -3.41
N GLY A 242 -3.83 17.00 -3.38
CA GLY A 242 -4.00 17.79 -2.16
C GLY A 242 -3.14 17.26 -1.01
N ARG A 243 -1.87 17.68 -0.94
CA ARG A 243 -0.97 17.23 0.13
C ARG A 243 -1.56 17.58 1.50
N SER A 244 -1.40 16.66 2.45
CA SER A 244 -1.72 16.91 3.85
C SER A 244 -0.80 17.98 4.43
N SER A 245 -1.27 18.75 5.42
CA SER A 245 -0.50 19.78 6.12
C SER A 245 0.64 19.24 7.00
N SER A 246 0.74 17.92 7.16
CA SER A 246 1.81 17.28 7.92
C SER A 246 3.14 17.34 7.16
N PRO A 247 4.26 17.73 7.82
CA PRO A 247 5.57 17.76 7.19
C PRO A 247 6.09 16.32 6.99
N ASN A 248 5.67 15.67 5.90
CA ASN A 248 6.28 14.41 5.47
C ASN A 248 7.42 14.77 4.52
N VAL A 249 8.65 14.69 5.04
CA VAL A 249 9.90 15.07 4.38
C VAL A 249 10.23 14.05 3.29
N ILE A 250 9.62 14.26 2.13
CA ILE A 250 10.05 13.71 0.85
C ILE A 250 10.25 14.91 -0.06
N SER A 251 11.49 15.40 -0.17
CA SER A 251 11.80 16.65 -0.85
C SER A 251 13.03 16.53 -1.75
N ASP A 252 12.78 16.20 -3.02
CA ASP A 252 13.78 16.36 -4.08
C ASP A 252 13.15 16.59 -5.48
N GLY A 253 11.82 16.45 -5.64
CA GLY A 253 11.12 16.48 -6.94
C GLY A 253 10.41 17.78 -7.35
N GLY A 254 10.76 18.93 -6.80
CA GLY A 254 10.45 20.25 -7.41
C GLY A 254 8.98 20.71 -7.53
N GLU A 255 8.01 20.12 -6.84
CA GLU A 255 6.65 20.71 -6.76
C GLU A 255 6.58 21.74 -5.61
N PRO A 256 6.14 23.00 -5.85
CA PRO A 256 6.00 23.99 -4.79
C PRO A 256 4.96 23.54 -3.75
N GLU A 257 5.25 23.79 -2.47
CA GLU A 257 4.31 23.61 -1.36
C GLU A 257 2.98 24.34 -1.66
N GLY A 258 1.98 23.60 -2.12
CA GLY A 258 0.62 24.10 -2.28
C GLY A 258 -0.13 24.07 -0.94
N GLU A 259 -1.14 24.92 -0.79
CA GLU A 259 -1.94 24.97 0.43
C GLU A 259 -2.60 23.61 0.73
N PRO A 260 -2.66 23.19 2.02
CA PRO A 260 -3.34 21.98 2.43
C PRO A 260 -4.80 22.01 1.95
N VAL A 261 -5.24 20.93 1.32
CA VAL A 261 -6.63 20.80 0.90
C VAL A 261 -7.37 20.04 2.00
N GLU A 262 -8.46 20.59 2.52
CA GLU A 262 -9.29 19.88 3.49
C GLU A 262 -9.69 18.50 2.95
N PRO A 263 -9.68 17.45 3.80
CA PRO A 263 -10.12 16.12 3.40
C PRO A 263 -11.54 16.22 2.84
N ALA A 264 -11.79 15.59 1.69
CA ALA A 264 -13.16 15.48 1.19
C ALA A 264 -13.99 14.72 2.23
N GLU A 265 -15.24 15.14 2.47
CA GLU A 265 -16.16 14.37 3.32
C GLU A 265 -16.19 12.91 2.86
N GLY A 266 -15.74 11.99 3.72
CA GLY A 266 -15.70 10.55 3.44
C GLY A 266 -14.38 10.00 2.85
N GLY A 267 -13.32 10.80 2.68
CA GLY A 267 -12.01 10.28 2.27
C GLY A 267 -11.29 9.56 3.42
N ASN A 268 -10.94 8.29 3.23
CA ASN A 268 -10.12 7.51 4.16
C ASN A 268 -8.63 7.93 4.09
N GLY A 269 -8.22 8.44 2.93
CA GLY A 269 -6.89 8.96 2.66
C GLY A 269 -5.94 7.86 2.21
N PHE A 270 -4.80 8.27 1.65
CA PHE A 270 -3.90 7.38 0.94
C PHE A 270 -2.47 7.51 1.47
N GLY A 271 -1.84 6.37 1.73
CA GLY A 271 -0.47 6.28 2.22
C GLY A 271 0.48 5.76 1.15
N ILE A 272 1.64 6.39 1.03
CA ILE A 272 2.78 5.85 0.28
C ILE A 272 3.83 5.40 1.30
N ILE A 273 4.33 4.17 1.13
CA ILE A 273 5.40 3.58 1.93
C ILE A 273 6.53 3.22 0.98
N GLN A 274 7.64 3.93 1.09
CA GLN A 274 8.86 3.64 0.36
C GLN A 274 9.81 2.83 1.24
N ILE A 275 10.36 1.76 0.68
CA ILE A 275 11.38 0.93 1.30
C ILE A 275 12.58 0.85 0.35
N THR A 276 13.69 1.43 0.76
CA THR A 276 14.94 1.37 0.01
C THR A 276 15.86 0.34 0.66
N VAL A 277 16.20 -0.72 -0.07
CA VAL A 277 17.11 -1.78 0.36
C VAL A 277 18.35 -1.72 -0.50
N SER A 278 19.52 -1.50 0.11
CA SER A 278 20.78 -1.43 -0.61
C SER A 278 21.80 -2.45 -0.15
N LYS A 279 22.69 -2.84 -1.06
CA LYS A 279 23.84 -3.71 -0.79
C LYS A 279 25.08 -3.15 -1.49
N GLY A 280 26.23 -3.30 -0.83
CA GLY A 280 27.52 -2.94 -1.42
C GLY A 280 28.05 -1.59 -0.96
N ARG A 281 28.96 -1.01 -1.73
CA ARG A 281 29.62 0.26 -1.41
C ARG A 281 28.64 1.40 -1.66
N GLN A 282 28.21 2.05 -0.59
CA GLN A 282 27.40 3.25 -0.69
C GLN A 282 28.00 4.37 0.16
N PRO A 283 27.97 5.64 -0.31
CA PRO A 283 28.33 6.78 0.52
C PRO A 283 27.50 6.73 1.81
N ASP A 284 28.08 7.14 2.93
CA ASP A 284 27.30 7.25 4.15
C ASP A 284 26.31 8.41 3.95
N PHE A 285 25.03 8.07 3.76
CA PHE A 285 23.92 9.03 3.71
C PHE A 285 23.64 9.51 5.14
N GLU A 286 24.62 10.16 5.76
CA GLU A 286 24.43 10.83 7.05
C GLU A 286 23.63 12.12 6.82
N GLY A 287 22.30 11.99 6.73
CA GLY A 287 21.37 13.12 6.83
C GLY A 287 20.44 13.35 5.65
N GLU A 288 20.80 12.95 4.43
CA GLU A 288 19.99 13.25 3.22
C GLU A 288 19.17 12.06 2.70
N GLY A 289 19.46 10.83 3.17
CA GLY A 289 18.80 9.61 2.67
C GLY A 289 19.17 9.27 1.22
N PRO A 290 18.93 8.03 0.74
CA PRO A 290 18.99 7.72 -0.69
C PRO A 290 17.96 8.56 -1.46
N PRO A 291 18.21 8.86 -2.75
CA PRO A 291 17.33 9.70 -3.57
C PRO A 291 15.88 9.20 -3.51
N VAL A 292 14.94 10.14 -3.34
CA VAL A 292 13.51 9.86 -3.17
C VAL A 292 12.73 10.32 -4.41
N PHE A 293 11.74 9.50 -4.78
CA PHE A 293 10.79 9.63 -5.90
C PHE A 293 11.36 9.48 -7.31
N PHE A 294 11.06 8.29 -7.87
CA PHE A 294 10.64 8.11 -9.26
C PHE A 294 11.43 8.86 -10.34
N ASP A 295 12.74 8.65 -10.41
CA ASP A 295 13.41 8.89 -11.68
C ASP A 295 13.09 7.74 -12.65
N PHE A 296 11.88 7.77 -13.21
CA PHE A 296 11.47 6.88 -14.30
C PHE A 296 12.14 7.25 -15.62
N ASP A 297 12.87 8.37 -15.68
CA ASP A 297 13.55 8.80 -16.89
C ASP A 297 14.91 8.08 -17.08
N GLU A 298 15.35 7.28 -16.09
CA GLU A 298 16.54 6.42 -16.19
C GLU A 298 16.27 4.94 -16.54
N GLN A 299 15.03 4.54 -16.91
CA GLN A 299 14.73 3.17 -17.38
C GLN A 299 14.69 3.01 -18.90
#